data_AF-A0A453MPN8-F1
#
_entry.id   AF-A0A453MPN8-F1
#
_cell.length_a   1.000
_cell.length_b   1.000
_cell.length_c   1.000
_cell.angle_alpha   90.00
_cell.angle_beta   90.00
_cell.angle_gamma   90.00
#
_symmetry.space_group_name_H-M   'P 1'
#
loop_
_entity.id
_entity.type
_entity.pdbx_description
1 polymer ?
#
loop_
_entity_poly.entity_id
_entity_poly.type
_entity_poly.pdbx_seq_one_letter_code
_entity_poly.pdbx_strand_id
1 'polypeptide(L)'
;SVLVGNTLCWLLYNADLLQFDFGNQTFVVIEKPADAYAHVNCWYFQPLRREDGGLGLAVCSKNLSMQLWTRKSNCDDVVSWVLEKTIQLDDQISHRLFPSLTRSVMMMGYDENTNVIFLCFESRHHFMFQLDSMQFRHIGTKTNWDYKMCYPYRSFCTEEAPQ
;
A
#
# COMPACT_ATOMS: atom_id res chain seq x y z
N SER A 1 6.24 5.11 -0.54
CA SER A 1 7.33 4.55 0.28
C SER A 1 6.78 4.25 1.67
N VAL A 2 7.54 3.56 2.51
CA VAL A 2 7.25 3.31 3.92
C VAL A 2 8.56 3.17 4.69
N LEU A 3 8.61 3.69 5.92
CA LEU A 3 9.74 3.49 6.83
C LEU A 3 9.46 2.31 7.77
N VAL A 4 10.33 1.30 7.73
CA VAL A 4 10.24 0.07 8.54
C VAL A 4 11.51 -0.03 9.37
N GLY A 5 11.40 0.23 10.67
CA GLY A 5 12.58 0.35 11.54
C GLY A 5 13.54 1.42 11.03
N ASN A 6 14.77 1.01 10.70
CA ASN A 6 15.82 1.88 10.17
C ASN A 6 15.98 1.76 8.64
N THR A 7 14.91 1.36 7.95
CA THR A 7 14.98 1.00 6.54
C THR A 7 13.85 1.63 5.74
N LEU A 8 14.20 2.41 4.72
CA LEU A 8 13.24 3.02 3.81
C LEU A 8 12.94 2.06 2.66
N CYS A 9 11.67 1.72 2.47
CA CYS A 9 11.21 0.86 1.38
C CYS A 9 10.32 1.66 0.42
N TRP A 10 10.60 1.61 -0.87
CA TRP A 10 9.72 2.20 -1.88
C TRP A 10 9.53 1.30 -3.09
N LEU A 11 8.41 1.53 -3.75
CA LEU A 11 7.97 0.73 -4.87
C LEU A 11 8.65 1.21 -6.16
N LEU A 12 9.16 0.26 -6.94
CA LEU A 12 9.67 0.46 -8.28
C LEU A 12 8.56 0.26 -9.32
N TYR A 13 8.81 0.69 -10.55
CA TYR A 13 7.81 0.61 -11.63
C TYR A 13 7.41 -0.84 -11.97
N ASN A 14 8.33 -1.79 -11.81
CA ASN A 14 8.10 -3.22 -11.98
C ASN A 14 7.41 -3.89 -10.78
N ALA A 15 6.99 -3.10 -9.79
CA ALA A 15 6.36 -3.51 -8.53
C ALA A 15 7.28 -4.22 -7.51
N ASP A 16 8.59 -4.31 -7.78
CA ASP A 16 9.56 -4.69 -6.76
C ASP A 16 9.77 -3.54 -5.77
N LEU A 17 10.39 -3.85 -4.63
CA LEU A 17 10.71 -2.87 -3.60
C LEU A 17 12.20 -2.58 -3.60
N LEU A 18 12.57 -1.30 -3.67
CA LEU A 18 13.91 -0.86 -3.34
C LEU A 18 13.94 -0.55 -1.85
N GLN A 19 14.84 -1.25 -1.15
CA GLN A 19 15.07 -1.12 0.28
C GLN A 19 16.41 -0.43 0.51
N PHE A 20 16.41 0.62 1.32
CA PHE A 20 17.62 1.33 1.74
C PHE A 20 17.76 1.29 3.26
N ASP A 21 18.83 0.66 3.75
CA ASP A 21 19.17 0.61 5.17
C ASP A 21 20.05 1.80 5.54
N PHE A 22 19.56 2.68 6.41
CA PHE A 22 20.30 3.88 6.83
C PHE A 22 21.54 3.56 7.68
N GLY A 23 21.54 2.44 8.39
CA GLY A 23 22.62 2.05 9.31
C GLY A 23 23.77 1.44 8.54
N ASN A 24 23.47 0.47 7.67
CA ASN A 24 24.47 -0.18 6.83
C ASN A 24 24.80 0.59 5.54
N GLN A 25 23.99 1.60 5.19
CA GLN A 25 24.08 2.36 3.93
C GLN A 25 24.04 1.47 2.69
N THR A 26 23.20 0.42 2.72
CA THR A 26 23.08 -0.55 1.62
C THR A 26 21.75 -0.46 0.92
N PHE A 27 21.75 -0.83 -0.36
CA PHE A 27 20.56 -0.97 -1.19
C PHE A 27 20.33 -2.43 -1.51
N VAL A 28 19.11 -2.89 -1.32
CA VAL A 28 18.68 -4.23 -1.71
C VAL A 28 17.38 -4.11 -2.50
N VAL A 29 17.28 -4.87 -3.59
CA VAL A 29 16.02 -5.04 -4.31
C VAL A 29 15.32 -6.26 -3.75
N ILE A 30 14.09 -6.05 -3.30
CA ILE A 30 13.18 -7.07 -2.82
C ILE A 30 12.19 -7.33 -3.95
N GLU A 31 12.30 -8.50 -4.57
CA GLU A 31 11.34 -8.93 -5.58
C GLU A 31 9.94 -9.05 -4.97
N LYS A 32 8.92 -8.64 -5.74
CA LYS A 32 7.51 -8.82 -5.37
C LYS A 32 7.14 -10.31 -5.25
N PRO A 33 6.05 -10.69 -4.57
CA PRO A 33 5.62 -12.08 -4.51
C PRO A 33 5.40 -12.67 -5.92
N ALA A 34 5.88 -13.89 -6.18
CA ALA A 34 5.75 -14.53 -7.49
C ALA A 34 4.27 -14.75 -7.88
N ASP A 35 3.44 -15.11 -6.89
CA ASP A 35 2.00 -15.33 -7.05
C ASP A 35 1.18 -14.03 -7.05
N ALA A 36 1.80 -12.88 -6.79
CA ALA A 36 1.12 -11.60 -6.82
C ALA A 36 0.83 -11.22 -8.29
N TYR A 37 -0.46 -11.21 -8.64
CA TYR A 37 -1.08 -10.80 -9.90
C TYR A 37 -0.08 -10.28 -10.95
N ALA A 38 0.54 -11.19 -11.72
CA ALA A 38 1.65 -10.89 -12.62
C ALA A 38 1.31 -9.96 -13.82
N HIS A 39 0.10 -9.42 -13.88
CA HIS A 39 -0.43 -8.63 -14.99
C HIS A 39 -0.92 -7.23 -14.59
N VAL A 40 -0.60 -6.77 -13.39
CA VAL A 40 -0.93 -5.42 -12.93
C VAL A 40 0.34 -4.59 -12.71
N ASN A 41 0.25 -3.28 -12.95
CA ASN A 41 1.37 -2.36 -12.80
C ASN A 41 1.58 -1.95 -11.33
N CYS A 42 2.61 -1.15 -11.05
CA CYS A 42 2.96 -0.73 -9.68
C CYS A 42 1.83 -0.05 -8.91
N TRP A 43 0.82 0.54 -9.56
CA TRP A 43 -0.32 1.18 -8.90
C TRP A 43 -1.21 0.22 -8.10
N TYR A 44 -1.04 -1.09 -8.27
CA TYR A 44 -1.76 -2.12 -7.54
C TYR A 44 -0.97 -2.65 -6.35
N PHE A 45 0.18 -2.05 -6.04
CA PHE A 45 1.06 -2.45 -4.96
C PHE A 45 1.28 -1.29 -4.00
N GLN A 46 1.35 -1.60 -2.71
CA GLN A 46 1.63 -0.60 -1.69
C GLN A 46 2.45 -1.25 -0.59
N PRO A 47 3.71 -0.85 -0.38
CA PRO A 47 4.47 -1.33 0.77
C PRO A 47 3.84 -0.79 2.06
N LEU A 48 3.86 -1.60 3.11
CA LEU A 48 3.22 -1.35 4.39
C LEU A 48 4.20 -1.55 5.53
N ARG A 49 3.93 -0.88 6.67
CA ARG A 49 4.55 -1.20 7.95
C ARG A 49 3.58 -2.08 8.72
N ARG A 50 4.04 -3.27 9.12
CA ARG A 50 3.26 -4.20 9.91
C ARG A 50 3.30 -3.82 11.39
N GLU A 51 2.34 -4.32 12.16
CA GLU A 51 2.24 -4.05 13.61
C GLU A 51 3.48 -4.54 14.38
N ASP A 52 4.10 -5.63 13.92
CA ASP A 52 5.35 -6.16 14.46
C ASP A 52 6.59 -5.34 14.04
N GLY A 53 6.39 -4.22 13.35
CA GLY A 53 7.47 -3.41 12.80
C GLY A 53 8.13 -4.01 11.56
N GLY A 54 7.58 -5.08 10.99
CA GLY A 54 8.05 -5.74 9.78
C GLY A 54 7.59 -5.08 8.48
N LEU A 55 8.22 -5.48 7.38
CA LEU A 55 7.85 -5.04 6.03
C LEU A 55 6.68 -5.87 5.51
N GLY A 56 5.60 -5.19 5.12
CA GLY A 56 4.45 -5.78 4.46
C GLY A 56 4.23 -5.24 3.06
N LEU A 57 3.31 -5.89 2.33
CA LEU A 57 2.90 -5.45 1.00
C LEU A 57 1.40 -5.71 0.81
N ALA A 58 0.65 -4.67 0.46
CA ALA A 58 -0.69 -4.83 -0.09
C ALA A 58 -0.60 -4.99 -1.61
N VAL A 59 -1.41 -5.90 -2.15
CA VAL A 59 -1.54 -6.14 -3.59
C VAL A 59 -3.03 -6.21 -3.94
N CYS A 60 -3.48 -5.35 -4.85
CA CYS A 60 -4.85 -5.39 -5.35
C CYS A 60 -4.97 -6.15 -6.67
N SER A 61 -6.12 -6.79 -6.87
CA SER A 61 -6.47 -7.43 -8.13
C SER A 61 -7.52 -6.62 -8.90
N LYS A 62 -7.75 -7.00 -10.16
CA LYS A 62 -8.86 -6.46 -10.97
C LYS A 62 -10.23 -6.89 -10.46
N ASN A 63 -10.31 -7.97 -9.68
CA ASN A 63 -11.57 -8.45 -9.10
C ASN A 63 -11.84 -7.81 -7.73
N LEU A 64 -11.28 -6.62 -7.47
CA LEU A 64 -11.47 -5.87 -6.23
C LEU A 64 -11.08 -6.66 -4.96
N SER A 65 -10.15 -7.60 -5.08
CA SER A 65 -9.57 -8.31 -3.94
C SER A 65 -8.23 -7.69 -3.54
N MET A 66 -8.02 -7.40 -2.26
CA MET A 66 -6.74 -6.97 -1.71
C MET A 66 -6.09 -8.12 -0.94
N GLN A 67 -4.88 -8.48 -1.31
CA GLN A 67 -4.03 -9.41 -0.58
C GLN A 67 -3.03 -8.65 0.28
N LEU A 68 -2.88 -9.08 1.54
CA LEU A 68 -1.87 -8.58 2.46
C LEU A 68 -0.79 -9.63 2.66
N TRP A 69 0.43 -9.25 2.33
CA TRP A 69 1.62 -10.07 2.41
C TRP A 69 2.56 -9.56 3.49
N THR A 70 3.31 -10.47 4.09
CA THR A 70 4.38 -10.17 5.05
C THR A 70 5.67 -10.85 4.66
N ARG A 71 6.79 -10.33 5.16
CA ARG A 71 8.12 -10.95 5.03
C ARG A 71 8.41 -11.79 6.27
N LYS A 72 8.60 -13.10 6.10
CA LYS A 72 8.99 -14.03 7.19
C LYS A 72 10.26 -14.77 6.81
N SER A 73 11.13 -15.03 7.79
CA SER A 73 12.18 -16.03 7.65
C SER A 73 11.58 -17.43 7.76
N ASN A 74 12.00 -18.33 6.88
CA ASN A 74 11.66 -19.74 6.99
C ASN A 74 12.71 -20.48 7.85
N CYS A 75 12.58 -21.80 7.98
CA CYS A 75 13.51 -22.63 8.76
C CYS A 75 14.94 -22.65 8.20
N ASP A 76 15.13 -22.23 6.94
CA ASP A 76 16.42 -22.17 6.26
C ASP A 76 17.01 -20.74 6.26
N ASP A 77 16.51 -19.86 7.13
CA ASP A 77 16.84 -18.43 7.21
C ASP A 77 16.59 -17.63 5.91
N VAL A 78 15.88 -18.22 4.94
CA VAL A 78 15.47 -17.53 3.72
C VAL A 78 14.25 -16.67 4.02
N VAL A 79 14.38 -15.37 3.80
CA VAL A 79 13.29 -14.40 3.96
C VAL A 79 12.44 -14.36 2.70
N SER A 80 11.17 -14.73 2.80
CA SER A 80 10.24 -14.78 1.67
C SER A 80 8.91 -14.11 1.98
N TRP A 81 8.11 -13.87 0.93
CA TRP A 81 6.76 -13.35 1.06
C TRP A 81 5.78 -14.45 1.46
N VAL A 82 4.95 -14.18 2.45
CA VAL A 82 3.87 -15.06 2.89
C VAL A 82 2.56 -14.29 2.85
N LEU A 83 1.55 -14.87 2.18
CA LEU A 83 0.20 -14.32 2.16
C LEU A 83 -0.44 -14.50 3.53
N GLU A 84 -0.88 -13.41 4.16
CA GLU A 84 -1.52 -13.46 5.47
C GLU A 84 -3.04 -13.37 5.39
N LYS A 85 -3.54 -12.49 4.53
CA LYS A 85 -4.97 -12.21 4.45
C LYS A 85 -5.37 -11.80 3.04
N THR A 86 -6.57 -12.20 2.64
CA THR A 86 -7.26 -11.67 1.46
C THR A 86 -8.54 -10.98 1.91
N ILE A 87 -8.80 -9.79 1.37
CA ILE A 87 -9.94 -8.93 1.68
C ILE A 87 -10.70 -8.69 0.38
N GLN A 88 -12.01 -8.93 0.38
CA GLN A 88 -12.87 -8.52 -0.73
C GLN A 88 -13.33 -7.08 -0.50
N LEU A 89 -12.99 -6.19 -1.43
CA LEU A 89 -13.28 -4.76 -1.30
C LEU A 89 -14.69 -4.44 -1.80
N ASP A 90 -15.27 -5.24 -2.70
CA ASP A 90 -16.61 -5.06 -3.25
C ASP A 90 -17.72 -5.35 -2.22
N ASP A 91 -17.54 -6.36 -1.36
CA ASP A 91 -18.48 -6.67 -0.26
C ASP A 91 -18.62 -5.52 0.74
N GLN A 92 -17.55 -4.75 0.92
CA GLN A 92 -17.42 -3.72 1.95
C GLN A 92 -17.95 -2.35 1.49
N ILE A 93 -17.99 -2.11 0.18
CA ILE A 93 -18.39 -0.80 -0.34
C ILE A 93 -19.79 -0.92 -0.93
N SER A 94 -20.77 -0.39 -0.18
CA SER A 94 -22.19 -0.46 -0.54
C SER A 94 -22.46 -0.15 -2.02
N HIS A 95 -23.17 -1.08 -2.69
CA HIS A 95 -23.56 -1.10 -4.11
C HIS A 95 -24.08 0.22 -4.71
N ARG A 96 -24.49 1.22 -3.90
CA ARG A 96 -25.03 2.49 -4.40
C ARG A 96 -23.98 3.41 -5.04
N LEU A 97 -22.72 3.30 -4.66
CA LEU A 97 -21.63 4.11 -5.24
C LEU A 97 -20.87 3.40 -6.37
N PHE A 98 -21.16 2.13 -6.60
CA PHE A 98 -20.45 1.25 -7.52
C PHE A 98 -21.43 0.72 -8.54
N PRO A 99 -21.56 1.35 -9.72
CA PRO A 99 -22.09 0.63 -10.87
C PRO A 99 -21.27 -0.65 -11.01
N SER A 100 -21.91 -1.78 -11.32
CA SER A 100 -21.34 -3.14 -11.42
C SER A 100 -20.19 -3.31 -12.45
N LEU A 101 -19.61 -2.22 -12.93
CA LEU A 101 -18.55 -2.14 -13.93
C LEU A 101 -17.21 -1.62 -13.39
N THR A 102 -17.05 -1.31 -12.10
CA THR A 102 -15.72 -0.93 -11.57
C THR A 102 -14.80 -2.15 -11.55
N ARG A 103 -13.79 -2.18 -12.44
CA ARG A 103 -12.92 -3.35 -12.69
C ARG A 103 -11.51 -3.22 -12.11
N SER A 104 -11.21 -2.14 -11.40
CA SER A 104 -9.90 -1.95 -10.82
C SER A 104 -9.88 -0.91 -9.70
N VAL A 105 -8.92 -1.11 -8.80
CA VAL A 105 -8.57 -0.19 -7.72
C VAL A 105 -7.06 0.05 -7.75
N MET A 106 -6.68 1.33 -7.69
CA MET A 106 -5.30 1.77 -7.58
C MET A 106 -5.03 2.26 -6.16
N MET A 107 -3.87 1.91 -5.62
CA MET A 107 -3.36 2.45 -4.37
C MET A 107 -2.55 3.70 -4.68
N MET A 108 -3.02 4.83 -4.15
CA MET A 108 -2.44 6.15 -4.39
C MET A 108 -1.43 6.52 -3.31
N GLY A 109 -1.44 5.85 -2.16
CA GLY A 109 -0.54 6.11 -1.06
C GLY A 109 -0.96 5.42 0.22
N TYR A 110 -0.12 5.56 1.25
CA TYR A 110 -0.29 4.92 2.55
C TYR A 110 0.19 5.84 3.67
N ASP A 111 -0.62 6.00 4.70
CA ASP A 111 -0.22 6.64 5.96
C ASP A 111 0.18 5.55 6.96
N GLU A 112 1.50 5.39 7.12
CA GLU A 112 2.12 4.41 8.01
C GLU A 112 1.82 4.63 9.50
N ASN A 113 1.33 5.81 9.90
CA ASN A 113 1.00 6.11 11.29
C ASN A 113 -0.45 5.79 11.66
N THR A 114 -1.36 5.77 10.67
CA THR A 114 -2.78 5.48 10.90
C THR A 114 -3.25 4.19 10.21
N ASN A 115 -2.31 3.50 9.55
CA ASN A 115 -2.55 2.29 8.78
C ASN A 115 -3.66 2.45 7.72
N VAL A 116 -3.69 3.62 7.07
CA VAL A 116 -4.67 3.97 6.04
C VAL A 116 -4.06 3.90 4.66
N ILE A 117 -4.70 3.16 3.76
CA ILE A 117 -4.41 3.17 2.33
C ILE A 117 -5.37 4.11 1.61
N PHE A 118 -4.83 4.97 0.75
CA PHE A 118 -5.63 5.80 -0.16
C PHE A 118 -5.90 5.04 -1.44
N LEU A 119 -7.18 4.84 -1.77
CA LEU A 119 -7.63 4.08 -2.92
C LEU A 119 -8.32 5.00 -3.94
N CYS A 120 -8.05 4.75 -5.21
CA CYS A 120 -8.76 5.36 -6.33
C CYS A 120 -9.36 4.26 -7.21
N PHE A 121 -10.68 4.26 -7.35
CA PHE A 121 -11.39 3.34 -8.21
C PHE A 121 -11.54 3.90 -9.62
N GLU A 122 -11.75 3.03 -10.60
CA GLU A 122 -11.97 3.41 -12.00
C GLU A 122 -13.14 4.40 -12.19
N SER A 123 -14.13 4.35 -11.28
CA SER A 123 -15.24 5.29 -11.20
C SER A 123 -14.85 6.69 -10.69
N ARG A 124 -13.56 6.96 -10.49
CA ARG A 124 -12.98 8.22 -9.96
C ARG A 124 -13.36 8.55 -8.52
N HIS A 125 -13.99 7.61 -7.82
CA HIS A 125 -14.23 7.72 -6.40
C HIS A 125 -12.95 7.39 -5.63
N HIS A 126 -12.64 8.26 -4.68
CA HIS A 126 -11.48 8.14 -3.81
C HIS A 126 -11.95 7.74 -2.42
N PHE A 127 -11.21 6.82 -1.80
CA PHE A 127 -11.50 6.30 -0.48
C PHE A 127 -10.24 6.25 0.37
N MET A 128 -10.44 6.41 1.68
CA MET A 128 -9.51 5.93 2.69
C MET A 128 -9.97 4.54 3.12
N PHE A 129 -9.07 3.58 3.10
CA PHE A 129 -9.29 2.24 3.63
C PHE A 129 -8.41 2.04 4.86
N GLN A 130 -9.03 1.90 6.02
CA GLN A 130 -8.31 1.70 7.27
C GLN A 130 -8.15 0.19 7.50
N LEU A 131 -6.89 -0.29 7.57
CA LEU A 131 -6.56 -1.71 7.58
C LEU A 131 -6.94 -2.46 8.87
N ASP A 132 -6.90 -1.82 10.03
CA ASP A 132 -7.17 -2.47 11.33
C ASP A 132 -8.67 -2.69 11.55
N SER A 133 -9.47 -1.67 11.25
CA SER A 133 -10.93 -1.68 11.36
C SER A 133 -11.64 -2.22 10.12
N MET A 134 -10.90 -2.39 9.01
CA MET A 134 -11.40 -2.81 7.71
C MET A 134 -12.52 -1.89 7.20
N GLN A 135 -12.48 -0.60 7.53
CA GLN A 135 -13.53 0.36 7.18
C GLN A 135 -13.14 1.24 6.00
N PHE A 136 -14.13 1.55 5.17
CA PHE A 136 -14.03 2.53 4.11
C PHE A 136 -14.56 3.88 4.54
N ARG A 137 -13.86 4.93 4.13
CA ARG A 137 -14.34 6.31 4.19
C ARG A 137 -14.23 6.95 2.82
N HIS A 138 -15.37 7.31 2.24
CA HIS A 138 -15.40 8.08 1.00
C HIS A 138 -14.84 9.49 1.24
N ILE A 139 -13.88 9.90 0.42
CA ILE A 139 -13.25 11.23 0.53
C ILE A 139 -13.64 12.16 -0.63
N GLY A 140 -14.17 11.62 -1.73
CA GLY A 140 -14.73 12.43 -2.82
C GLY A 140 -14.58 11.79 -4.19
N THR A 141 -15.11 12.49 -5.19
CA THR A 141 -15.04 12.10 -6.61
C THR A 141 -14.32 13.18 -7.38
N LYS A 142 -13.33 12.80 -8.19
CA LYS A 142 -12.68 13.76 -9.11
C LYS A 142 -13.37 13.74 -10.48
N THR A 143 -13.52 14.90 -11.09
CA THR A 143 -14.04 15.04 -12.45
C THR A 143 -13.02 14.61 -13.50
N ASN A 144 -11.73 14.87 -13.25
CA ASN A 144 -10.61 14.54 -14.13
C ASN A 144 -9.75 13.41 -13.55
N TRP A 145 -9.16 12.61 -14.45
CA TRP A 145 -8.21 11.57 -14.07
C TRP A 145 -6.89 12.21 -13.65
N ASP A 146 -6.51 12.04 -12.39
CA ASP A 146 -5.26 12.57 -11.87
C ASP A 146 -4.51 11.44 -11.18
N TYR A 147 -3.49 10.89 -11.86
CA TYR A 147 -2.63 9.82 -11.35
C TYR A 147 -1.63 10.32 -10.29
N LYS A 148 -1.94 11.42 -9.59
CA LYS A 148 -1.05 11.95 -8.57
C LYS A 148 -1.10 11.07 -7.33
N MET A 149 0.05 10.49 -7.00
CA MET A 149 0.30 9.84 -5.72
C MET A 149 -0.12 10.77 -4.57
N CYS A 150 -0.84 10.21 -3.61
CA CYS A 150 -1.13 10.85 -2.35
C CYS A 150 0.05 10.62 -1.41
N TYR A 151 0.78 11.68 -1.10
CA TYR A 151 1.80 11.65 -0.05
C TYR A 151 1.17 12.21 1.23
N PRO A 152 0.74 11.37 2.18
CA PRO A 152 0.21 11.86 3.44
C PRO A 152 1.32 12.59 4.19
N TYR A 153 1.22 13.91 4.22
CA TYR A 153 2.15 14.81 4.90
C TYR A 153 1.54 15.23 6.23
N ARG A 154 2.22 14.96 7.35
CA ARG A 154 1.66 15.20 8.70
C ARG A 154 2.31 16.32 9.50
N SER A 155 3.46 16.88 9.10
CA SER A 155 4.03 18.02 9.85
C SER A 155 4.92 18.92 9.02
N PHE A 156 4.72 20.23 9.15
CA PHE A 156 5.74 21.23 8.90
C PHE A 156 6.77 21.16 10.02
N CYS A 157 8.05 20.97 9.70
CA CYS A 157 9.09 21.25 10.67
C CYS A 157 9.11 22.76 10.89
N THR A 158 8.51 23.24 11.99
CA THR A 158 8.86 24.56 12.49
C THR A 158 10.16 24.40 13.25
N GLU A 159 11.25 24.91 12.70
CA GLU A 159 12.49 25.11 13.45
C GLU A 159 12.16 26.03 14.64
N GLU A 160 12.00 25.48 15.83
CA GLU A 160 12.16 26.27 17.06
C GLU A 160 13.66 26.51 17.21
N ALA A 161 14.08 27.73 16.90
CA ALA A 161 15.43 28.19 17.21
C ALA A 161 15.66 28.09 18.73
N PRO A 162 16.78 27.52 19.21
CA PRO A 162 17.10 27.53 20.62
C PRO A 162 17.29 28.98 21.12
N GLN A 163 16.66 29.30 22.26
CA GLN A 163 16.83 30.55 23.01
C GLN A 163 18.23 30.69 23.62
#